data_AF-A0A0A1VVB2-F1
#
_entry.id   AF-A0A0A1VVB2-F1
#
_cell.length_a   1.000
_cell.length_b   1.000
_cell.length_c   1.000
_cell.angle_alpha   90.00
_cell.angle_beta   90.00
_cell.angle_gamma   90.00
#
_symmetry.space_group_name_H-M   'P 1'
#
loop_
_entity.id
_entity.type
_entity.pdbx_description
1 polymer ?
#
loop_
_entity_poly.entity_id
_entity_poly.type
_entity_poly.pdbx_seq_one_letter_code
_entity_poly.pdbx_strand_id
1 'polypeptide(L)'
;MNNAGLGNPPILKNYDYDSIDLLRRTFHEREQIDKNKNSLINQLRQRLCCEYPEIAQRDFDYIGVNGFNPSLGHIAGLRNNSRIKNTVGTGISEFSQLLAKDIVAYQDRIVDKEQQLSEILELEQFKLYCQVFDQFLFGTVTKSLLLLHCYPIERFLVKGKPYFRGDHDISLRKFQAYLGLGYS
;
A
#
# COMPACT_ATOMS: atom_id res chain seq x y z
N MET A 1 23.58 31.68 27.86
CA MET A 1 23.35 31.15 26.50
C MET A 1 24.02 29.79 26.42
N ASN A 2 23.25 28.69 26.52
CA ASN A 2 23.75 27.35 26.26
C ASN A 2 23.06 26.82 25.01
N ASN A 3 23.84 26.67 23.94
CA ASN A 3 23.50 25.93 22.73
C ASN A 3 23.28 24.46 23.12
N ALA A 4 22.06 24.10 23.52
CA ALA A 4 21.63 22.71 23.50
C ALA A 4 21.48 22.33 22.03
N GLY A 5 22.51 21.66 21.52
CA GLY A 5 22.63 21.25 20.13
C GLY A 5 21.35 20.61 19.62
N LEU A 6 21.13 20.79 18.32
CA LEU A 6 20.29 19.98 17.45
C LEU A 6 20.82 18.53 17.48
N GLY A 7 20.75 17.91 18.66
CA GLY A 7 21.26 16.58 18.91
C GLY A 7 20.49 15.62 18.03
N ASN A 8 21.24 14.79 17.30
CA ASN A 8 20.73 13.63 16.60
C ASN A 8 19.64 12.96 17.44
N PRO A 9 18.54 12.50 16.83
CA PRO A 9 17.47 11.82 17.57
C PRO A 9 18.12 10.78 18.49
N PRO A 10 17.72 10.71 19.77
CA PRO A 10 18.35 9.81 20.72
C PRO A 10 18.36 8.42 20.10
N ILE A 11 19.56 7.83 19.96
CA ILE A 11 19.69 6.45 19.50
C ILE A 11 18.98 5.61 20.56
N LEU A 12 17.79 5.12 20.22
CA LEU A 12 16.97 4.33 21.11
C LEU A 12 17.67 2.98 21.28
N LYS A 13 18.28 2.77 22.44
CA LYS A 13 19.23 1.67 22.70
C LYS A 13 18.65 0.25 22.58
N ASN A 14 17.35 0.09 22.34
CA ASN A 14 16.67 -1.21 22.19
C ASN A 14 15.60 -1.18 21.07
N TYR A 15 15.83 -0.40 20.02
CA TYR A 15 14.87 -0.30 18.93
C TYR A 15 15.05 -1.44 17.92
N ASP A 16 13.97 -2.16 17.64
CA ASP A 16 13.94 -3.20 16.63
C ASP A 16 13.90 -2.57 15.23
N TYR A 17 15.10 -2.30 14.71
CA TYR A 17 15.30 -1.82 13.34
C TYR A 17 14.93 -2.89 12.30
N ASP A 18 15.08 -4.18 12.63
CA ASP A 18 14.91 -5.26 11.66
C ASP A 18 13.44 -5.42 11.26
N SER A 19 12.53 -5.36 12.23
CA SER A 19 11.09 -5.52 11.97
C SER A 19 10.49 -4.34 11.21
N ILE A 20 10.92 -3.10 11.52
CA ILE A 20 10.46 -1.93 10.76
C ILE A 20 11.06 -1.90 9.35
N ASP A 21 12.29 -2.39 9.18
CA ASP A 21 12.93 -2.50 7.87
C ASP A 21 12.29 -3.61 7.04
N LEU A 22 11.85 -4.70 7.66
CA LEU A 22 11.03 -5.73 7.04
C LEU A 22 9.67 -5.15 6.58
N LEU A 23 8.96 -4.45 7.48
CA LEU A 23 7.70 -3.77 7.13
C LEU A 23 7.89 -2.82 5.94
N ARG A 24 8.96 -2.01 5.96
CA ARG A 24 9.26 -1.04 4.90
C ARG A 24 9.49 -1.70 3.55
N ARG A 25 10.32 -2.76 3.51
CA ARG A 25 10.61 -3.50 2.28
C ARG A 25 9.34 -4.13 1.72
N THR A 26 8.59 -4.86 2.54
CA THR A 26 7.34 -5.51 2.12
C THR A 26 6.31 -4.50 1.61
N PHE A 27 6.15 -3.37 2.30
CA PHE A 27 5.23 -2.30 1.89
C PHE A 27 5.64 -1.69 0.54
N HIS A 28 6.91 -1.32 0.36
CA HIS A 28 7.37 -0.74 -0.90
C HIS A 28 7.34 -1.72 -2.07
N GLU A 29 7.59 -3.01 -1.84
CA GLU A 29 7.42 -4.04 -2.85
C GLU A 29 5.97 -4.15 -3.31
N ARG A 30 5.01 -4.17 -2.35
CA ARG A 30 3.57 -4.14 -2.66
C ARG A 30 3.20 -2.92 -3.50
N GLU A 31 3.66 -1.73 -3.10
CA GLU A 31 3.38 -0.48 -3.82
C GLU A 31 3.97 -0.47 -5.23
N GLN A 32 5.18 -1.03 -5.41
CA GLN A 32 5.78 -1.15 -6.72
C GLN A 32 5.00 -2.10 -7.62
N ILE A 33 4.54 -3.23 -7.06
CA ILE A 33 3.69 -4.19 -7.78
C ILE A 33 2.39 -3.51 -8.23
N ASP A 34 1.71 -2.80 -7.34
CA ASP A 34 0.42 -2.15 -7.66
C ASP A 34 0.58 -1.06 -8.74
N LYS A 35 1.67 -0.29 -8.70
CA LYS A 35 2.02 0.66 -9.78
C LYS A 35 2.24 -0.04 -11.13
N ASN A 36 2.98 -1.16 -11.13
CA ASN A 36 3.22 -1.93 -12.34
C ASN A 36 1.92 -2.51 -12.90
N LYS A 37 1.06 -3.08 -12.03
CA LYS A 37 -0.28 -3.58 -12.37
C LYS A 37 -1.12 -2.48 -13.02
N ASN A 38 -1.17 -1.28 -12.44
CA ASN A 38 -1.95 -0.16 -12.97
C ASN A 38 -1.45 0.29 -14.35
N SER A 39 -0.13 0.26 -14.59
CA SER A 39 0.42 0.51 -15.93
C SER A 39 -0.07 -0.51 -16.96
N LEU A 40 -0.07 -1.80 -16.62
CA LEU A 40 -0.57 -2.86 -17.51
C LEU A 40 -2.08 -2.75 -17.74
N ILE A 41 -2.87 -2.43 -16.71
CA ILE A 41 -4.31 -2.17 -16.84
C ILE A 41 -4.56 -1.06 -17.86
N ASN A 42 -3.81 0.03 -17.79
CA ASN A 42 -3.96 1.15 -18.73
C ASN A 42 -3.61 0.75 -20.17
N GLN A 43 -2.53 -0.01 -20.36
CA GLN A 43 -2.16 -0.55 -21.68
C GLN A 43 -3.24 -1.49 -22.23
N LEU A 44 -3.74 -2.39 -21.40
CA LEU A 44 -4.82 -3.31 -21.78
C LEU A 44 -6.09 -2.53 -22.16
N ARG A 45 -6.48 -1.53 -21.37
CA ARG A 45 -7.65 -0.69 -21.70
C ARG A 45 -7.53 0.00 -23.05
N GLN A 46 -6.35 0.55 -23.38
CA GLN A 46 -6.11 1.18 -24.68
C GLN A 46 -6.29 0.19 -25.84
N ARG A 47 -5.77 -1.04 -25.70
CA ARG A 47 -5.96 -2.11 -26.69
C ARG A 47 -7.43 -2.49 -26.82
N LEU A 48 -8.11 -2.67 -25.69
CA LEU A 48 -9.52 -3.05 -25.65
C LEU A 48 -10.44 -2.00 -26.28
N CYS A 49 -10.07 -0.72 -26.36
CA CYS A 49 -10.87 0.27 -27.09
C CYS A 49 -11.10 -0.12 -28.57
N CYS A 50 -10.15 -0.81 -29.20
CA CYS A 50 -10.27 -1.31 -30.57
C CYS A 50 -10.69 -2.78 -30.60
N GLU A 51 -10.17 -3.59 -29.69
CA GLU A 51 -10.39 -5.04 -29.68
C GLU A 51 -11.75 -5.43 -29.10
N TYR A 52 -12.19 -4.77 -28.03
CA TYR A 52 -13.38 -5.09 -27.27
C TYR A 52 -13.91 -3.89 -26.46
N PRO A 53 -14.45 -2.85 -27.12
CA PRO A 53 -14.80 -1.58 -26.48
C PRO A 53 -15.81 -1.73 -25.32
N GLU A 54 -16.66 -2.75 -25.36
CA GLU A 54 -17.66 -3.04 -24.32
C GLU A 54 -17.05 -3.50 -22.99
N ILE A 55 -15.83 -4.04 -23.02
CA ILE A 55 -15.09 -4.46 -21.81
C ILE A 55 -14.10 -3.38 -21.36
N ALA A 56 -13.58 -2.55 -22.27
CA ALA A 56 -12.57 -1.53 -21.98
C ALA A 56 -12.95 -0.58 -20.83
N GLN A 57 -14.25 -0.29 -20.69
CA GLN A 57 -14.80 0.61 -19.67
C GLN A 57 -15.09 -0.07 -18.31
N ARG A 58 -14.86 -1.37 -18.19
CA ARG A 58 -15.14 -2.10 -16.95
C ARG A 58 -14.05 -1.88 -15.90
N ASP A 59 -14.46 -2.07 -14.65
CA ASP A 59 -13.53 -2.13 -13.54
C ASP A 59 -12.72 -3.44 -13.57
N PHE A 60 -11.41 -3.30 -13.39
CA PHE A 60 -10.44 -4.39 -13.35
C PHE A 60 -9.81 -4.59 -11.98
N ASP A 61 -10.06 -3.69 -11.01
CA ASP A 61 -9.53 -3.81 -9.66
C ASP A 61 -10.36 -4.76 -8.78
N TYR A 62 -11.67 -4.89 -9.04
CA TYR A 62 -12.52 -5.85 -8.31
C TYR A 62 -12.03 -7.30 -8.45
N ILE A 63 -11.76 -7.96 -7.32
CA ILE A 63 -11.48 -9.39 -7.24
C ILE A 63 -12.77 -10.15 -6.93
N GLY A 64 -13.16 -11.06 -7.82
CA GLY A 64 -14.35 -11.90 -7.63
C GLY A 64 -14.08 -13.11 -6.72
N VAL A 65 -15.14 -13.86 -6.43
CA VAL A 65 -15.11 -15.08 -5.58
C VAL A 65 -14.08 -16.13 -6.04
N ASN A 66 -13.69 -16.11 -7.32
CA ASN A 66 -12.74 -17.07 -7.89
C ASN A 66 -11.28 -16.60 -7.83
N GLY A 67 -10.97 -15.54 -7.06
CA GLY A 67 -9.61 -15.02 -6.90
C GLY A 67 -9.15 -14.05 -8.00
N PHE A 68 -9.98 -13.75 -9.00
CA PHE A 68 -9.65 -12.78 -10.05
C PHE A 68 -10.87 -11.99 -10.53
N ASN A 69 -10.63 -10.87 -11.19
CA ASN A 69 -11.69 -10.08 -11.81
C ASN A 69 -12.40 -10.87 -12.94
N PRO A 70 -13.74 -10.98 -12.95
CA PRO A 70 -14.45 -11.79 -13.96
C PRO A 70 -14.26 -11.36 -15.41
N SER A 71 -13.93 -10.09 -15.67
CA SER A 71 -13.64 -9.59 -17.02
C SER A 71 -12.20 -9.90 -17.41
N LEU A 72 -11.23 -9.67 -16.51
CA LEU A 72 -9.84 -10.05 -16.75
C LEU A 72 -9.69 -11.56 -16.95
N GLY A 73 -10.36 -12.39 -16.13
CA GLY A 73 -10.32 -13.84 -16.28
C GLY A 73 -10.87 -14.34 -17.62
N HIS A 74 -11.84 -13.62 -18.19
CA HIS A 74 -12.34 -13.91 -19.53
C HIS A 74 -11.33 -13.51 -20.62
N ILE A 75 -10.77 -12.30 -20.53
CA ILE A 75 -9.76 -11.82 -21.48
C ILE A 75 -8.51 -12.72 -21.45
N ALA A 76 -8.07 -13.12 -20.27
CA ALA A 76 -6.94 -14.00 -20.05
C ALA A 76 -7.21 -15.45 -20.54
N GLY A 77 -8.46 -15.80 -20.84
CA GLY A 77 -8.87 -17.17 -21.19
C GLY A 77 -8.80 -18.15 -20.01
N LEU A 78 -8.77 -17.64 -18.77
CA LEU A 78 -8.76 -18.45 -17.55
C LEU A 78 -10.16 -18.98 -17.24
N ARG A 79 -11.20 -18.18 -17.55
CA ARG A 79 -12.59 -18.59 -17.33
C ARG A 79 -13.55 -17.85 -18.26
N ASN A 80 -14.44 -18.61 -18.89
CA ASN A 80 -15.52 -18.02 -19.67
C ASN A 80 -16.54 -17.31 -18.77
N ASN A 81 -16.94 -16.11 -19.19
CA ASN A 81 -17.96 -15.31 -18.53
C ASN A 81 -19.12 -15.10 -19.49
N SER A 82 -20.23 -15.83 -19.29
CA SER A 82 -21.41 -15.79 -20.16
C SER A 82 -22.09 -14.43 -20.23
N ARG A 83 -21.79 -13.52 -19.30
CA ARG A 83 -22.30 -12.14 -19.32
C ARG A 83 -21.52 -11.24 -20.30
N ILE A 84 -20.39 -11.70 -20.81
CA ILE A 84 -19.63 -11.04 -21.85
C ILE A 84 -20.18 -11.51 -23.20
N LYS A 85 -20.88 -10.60 -23.87
CA LYS A 85 -21.54 -10.83 -25.17
C LYS A 85 -20.64 -10.38 -26.31
N ASN A 86 -20.88 -10.88 -27.52
CA ASN A 86 -20.16 -10.53 -28.76
C ASN A 86 -19.79 -9.04 -28.86
N THR A 87 -18.58 -8.79 -29.34
CA THR A 87 -18.04 -7.45 -29.53
C THR A 87 -18.26 -6.93 -30.95
N VAL A 88 -18.37 -5.61 -31.10
CA VAL A 88 -18.24 -4.92 -32.40
C VAL A 88 -16.78 -4.66 -32.80
N GLY A 89 -15.83 -4.93 -31.91
CA GLY A 89 -14.40 -4.75 -32.13
C GLY A 89 -13.75 -5.90 -32.91
N THR A 90 -12.42 -5.86 -33.00
CA THR A 90 -11.64 -6.86 -33.74
C THR A 90 -11.50 -8.20 -33.01
N GLY A 91 -11.98 -8.30 -31.77
CA GLY A 91 -11.76 -9.44 -30.88
C GLY A 91 -10.46 -9.33 -30.09
N ILE A 92 -10.37 -10.07 -28.99
CA ILE A 92 -9.22 -10.10 -28.07
C ILE A 92 -8.03 -10.73 -28.79
N SER A 93 -6.93 -9.99 -28.87
CA SER A 93 -5.66 -10.48 -29.40
C SER A 93 -4.89 -11.34 -28.39
N GLU A 94 -3.94 -12.13 -28.86
CA GLU A 94 -3.00 -12.87 -28.01
C GLU A 94 -2.24 -11.93 -27.07
N PHE A 95 -1.83 -10.76 -27.55
CA PHE A 95 -1.14 -9.76 -26.74
C PHE A 95 -1.99 -9.26 -25.56
N SER A 96 -3.26 -8.93 -25.80
CA SER A 96 -4.18 -8.52 -24.73
C SER A 96 -4.48 -9.66 -23.76
N GLN A 97 -4.54 -10.90 -24.25
CA GLN A 97 -4.70 -12.08 -23.41
C GLN A 97 -3.48 -12.28 -22.49
N LEU A 98 -2.26 -12.11 -22.98
CA LEU A 98 -1.04 -12.19 -22.18
C LEU A 98 -0.99 -11.08 -21.13
N LEU A 99 -1.28 -9.83 -21.51
CA LEU A 99 -1.39 -8.71 -20.55
C LEU A 99 -2.39 -9.00 -19.43
N ALA A 100 -3.55 -9.56 -19.76
CA ALA A 100 -4.56 -9.90 -18.76
C ALA A 100 -4.07 -10.99 -17.79
N LYS A 101 -3.30 -11.98 -18.27
CA LYS A 101 -2.68 -13.00 -17.40
C LYS A 101 -1.66 -12.37 -16.45
N ASP A 102 -0.83 -11.46 -16.95
CA ASP A 102 0.15 -10.75 -16.12
C ASP A 102 -0.51 -9.90 -15.05
N ILE A 103 -1.61 -9.21 -15.38
CA ILE A 103 -2.39 -8.43 -14.40
C ILE A 103 -2.94 -9.34 -13.29
N VAL A 104 -3.51 -10.49 -13.64
CA VAL A 104 -4.00 -11.46 -12.65
C VAL A 104 -2.86 -11.95 -11.75
N ALA A 105 -1.70 -12.29 -12.32
CA ALA A 105 -0.54 -12.70 -11.53
C ALA A 105 -0.04 -11.57 -10.60
N TYR A 106 -0.13 -10.31 -11.01
CA TYR A 106 0.17 -9.19 -10.11
C TYR A 106 -0.88 -9.03 -9.00
N GLN A 107 -2.16 -9.27 -9.27
CA GLN A 107 -3.21 -9.26 -8.23
C GLN A 107 -2.92 -10.31 -7.15
N ASP A 108 -2.55 -11.54 -7.55
CA ASP A 108 -2.16 -12.60 -6.61
C ASP A 108 -0.97 -12.18 -5.74
N ARG A 109 0.08 -11.62 -6.37
CA ARG A 109 1.26 -11.13 -5.64
C ARG A 109 0.95 -10.00 -4.65
N ILE A 110 -0.03 -9.15 -4.95
CA ILE A 110 -0.48 -8.09 -4.01
C ILE A 110 -1.13 -8.74 -2.80
N VAL A 111 -2.01 -9.72 -3.01
CA VAL A 111 -2.66 -10.46 -1.91
C VAL A 111 -1.61 -11.14 -1.03
N ASP A 112 -0.61 -11.80 -1.62
CA ASP A 112 0.49 -12.41 -0.87
C ASP A 112 1.27 -11.39 -0.03
N LYS A 113 1.53 -10.20 -0.59
CA LYS A 113 2.23 -9.12 0.12
C LYS A 113 1.37 -8.51 1.23
N GLU A 114 0.07 -8.36 1.02
CA GLU A 114 -0.84 -7.85 2.05
C GLU A 114 -1.00 -8.86 3.20
N GLN A 115 -0.96 -10.17 2.92
CA GLN A 115 -0.90 -11.21 3.94
C GLN A 115 0.41 -11.13 4.73
N GLN A 116 1.57 -10.98 4.06
CA GLN A 116 2.86 -10.77 4.73
C GLN A 116 2.85 -9.51 5.61
N LEU A 117 2.28 -8.40 5.13
CA LEU A 117 2.11 -7.19 5.95
C LEU A 117 1.27 -7.47 7.18
N SER A 118 0.16 -8.19 7.03
CA SER A 118 -0.69 -8.56 8.17
C SER A 118 0.08 -9.34 9.23
N GLU A 119 0.90 -10.31 8.82
CA GLU A 119 1.73 -11.11 9.73
C GLU A 119 2.78 -10.25 10.46
N ILE A 120 3.40 -9.30 9.75
CA ILE A 120 4.36 -8.36 10.35
C ILE A 120 3.66 -7.49 11.40
N LEU A 121 2.41 -7.05 11.16
CA LEU A 121 1.67 -6.20 12.11
C LEU A 121 1.31 -6.91 13.43
N GLU A 122 1.32 -8.25 13.46
CA GLU A 122 1.07 -9.04 14.67
C GLU A 122 2.29 -9.13 15.61
N LEU A 123 3.46 -8.63 15.18
CA LEU A 123 4.66 -8.59 16.01
C LEU A 123 4.43 -7.73 17.27
N GLU A 124 4.96 -8.19 18.41
CA GLU A 124 4.67 -7.64 19.74
C GLU A 124 4.91 -6.13 19.84
N GLN A 125 5.98 -5.63 19.25
CA GLN A 125 6.37 -4.22 19.24
C GLN A 125 5.37 -3.31 18.49
N PHE A 126 4.52 -3.86 17.63
CA PHE A 126 3.51 -3.12 16.87
C PHE A 126 2.12 -3.21 17.48
N LYS A 127 1.87 -4.10 18.45
CA LYS A 127 0.53 -4.34 19.02
C LYS A 127 -0.12 -3.08 19.58
N LEU A 128 0.61 -2.29 20.37
CA LEU A 128 0.07 -1.04 20.94
C LEU A 128 -0.31 -0.02 19.87
N TYR A 129 0.48 0.08 18.80
CA TYR A 129 0.17 0.94 17.66
C TYR A 129 -1.09 0.44 16.94
N CYS A 130 -1.14 -0.87 16.63
CA CYS A 130 -2.27 -1.48 15.95
C CYS A 130 -3.58 -1.34 16.74
N GLN A 131 -3.55 -1.52 18.06
CA GLN A 131 -4.71 -1.29 18.94
C GLN A 131 -5.26 0.14 18.83
N VAL A 132 -4.39 1.14 18.71
CA VAL A 132 -4.83 2.53 18.49
C VAL A 132 -5.40 2.68 17.08
N PHE A 133 -4.74 2.12 16.07
CA PHE A 133 -5.20 2.20 14.67
C PHE A 133 -6.54 1.51 14.44
N ASP A 134 -6.83 0.43 15.18
CA ASP A 134 -8.10 -0.29 15.13
C ASP A 134 -9.28 0.57 15.57
N GLN A 135 -9.07 1.56 16.46
CA GLN A 135 -10.12 2.52 16.85
C GLN A 135 -10.58 3.39 15.67
N PHE A 136 -9.74 3.53 14.64
CA PHE A 136 -10.03 4.27 13.40
C PHE A 136 -10.41 3.35 12.22
N LEU A 137 -10.52 2.04 12.45
CA LEU A 137 -10.85 1.04 11.43
C LEU A 137 -9.89 1.04 10.22
N PHE A 138 -8.61 1.36 10.46
CA PHE A 138 -7.62 1.34 9.39
C PHE A 138 -7.29 -0.08 8.91
N GLY A 139 -7.25 -0.27 7.60
CA GLY A 139 -6.84 -1.54 7.00
C GLY A 139 -5.33 -1.78 7.07
N THR A 140 -4.90 -3.01 6.74
CA THR A 140 -3.50 -3.48 6.80
C THR A 140 -2.51 -2.53 6.11
N VAL A 141 -2.83 -2.08 4.90
CA VAL A 141 -1.96 -1.18 4.13
C VAL A 141 -1.81 0.17 4.83
N THR A 142 -2.91 0.76 5.31
CA THR A 142 -2.89 2.04 6.03
C THR A 142 -2.15 1.94 7.36
N LYS A 143 -2.41 0.88 8.15
CA LYS A 143 -1.67 0.60 9.40
C LYS A 143 -0.17 0.50 9.15
N SER A 144 0.23 -0.23 8.10
CA SER A 144 1.63 -0.37 7.70
C SER A 144 2.26 0.98 7.38
N LEU A 145 1.60 1.80 6.56
CA LEU A 145 2.06 3.14 6.22
C LEU A 145 2.23 4.03 7.46
N LEU A 146 1.25 4.03 8.37
CA LEU A 146 1.31 4.80 9.60
C LEU A 146 2.49 4.39 10.47
N LEU A 147 2.73 3.08 10.65
CA LEU A 147 3.90 2.58 11.38
C LEU A 147 5.21 3.07 10.78
N LEU A 148 5.36 3.06 9.45
CA LEU A 148 6.57 3.59 8.79
C LEU A 148 6.84 5.06 9.16
N HIS A 149 5.79 5.81 9.48
CA HIS A 149 5.88 7.23 9.80
C HIS A 149 5.91 7.55 11.30
N CYS A 150 5.37 6.70 12.16
CA CYS A 150 5.28 7.01 13.59
C CYS A 150 6.13 6.10 14.48
N TYR A 151 6.59 4.94 14.00
CA TYR A 151 7.39 4.02 14.80
C TYR A 151 8.89 4.43 14.80
N PRO A 152 9.56 4.45 15.97
CA PRO A 152 8.98 4.46 17.32
C PRO A 152 8.48 5.87 17.63
N ILE A 153 7.33 6.01 18.29
CA ILE A 153 6.77 7.32 18.61
C ILE A 153 7.66 8.07 19.60
N GLU A 154 8.41 7.32 20.41
CA GLU A 154 9.38 7.81 21.39
C GLU A 154 10.43 8.73 20.79
N ARG A 155 10.74 8.61 19.49
CA ARG A 155 11.69 9.53 18.82
C ARG A 155 11.22 10.98 18.82
N PHE A 156 9.92 11.21 18.96
CA PHE A 156 9.31 12.54 19.05
C PHE A 156 9.14 13.02 20.49
N LEU A 157 9.32 12.14 21.47
CA LEU A 157 9.04 12.40 22.89
C LEU A 157 10.32 12.63 23.70
N VAL A 158 10.18 13.24 24.87
CA VAL A 158 11.25 13.38 25.87
C VAL A 158 10.83 12.63 27.13
N LYS A 159 11.57 11.57 27.49
CA LYS A 159 11.23 10.67 28.62
C LYS A 159 9.78 10.13 28.52
N GLY A 160 9.35 9.79 27.30
CA GLY A 160 8.00 9.26 27.04
C GLY A 160 6.86 10.29 27.13
N LYS A 161 7.17 11.58 27.25
CA LYS A 161 6.17 12.65 27.29
C LYS A 161 6.40 13.69 26.18
N PRO A 162 5.33 14.36 25.69
CA PRO A 162 5.48 15.50 24.81
C PRO A 162 6.32 16.61 25.46
N TYR A 163 7.17 17.26 24.67
CA TYR A 163 8.02 18.35 25.12
C TYR A 163 7.48 19.71 24.66
N PHE A 164 7.32 20.63 25.62
CA PHE A 164 6.84 21.98 25.37
C PHE A 164 7.95 23.03 25.57
N ARG A 165 7.93 24.07 24.74
CA ARG A 165 8.74 25.28 24.92
C ARG A 165 7.81 26.50 24.97
N GLY A 166 7.52 26.98 26.18
CA GLY A 166 6.38 27.88 26.39
C GLY A 166 5.09 27.15 26.01
N ASP A 167 4.22 27.81 25.26
CA ASP A 167 2.94 27.23 24.79
C ASP A 167 3.08 26.36 23.53
N HIS A 168 4.31 26.16 23.04
CA HIS A 168 4.56 25.41 21.82
C HIS A 168 4.87 23.95 22.09
N ASP A 169 4.02 23.04 21.56
CA ASP A 169 4.31 21.61 21.51
C ASP A 169 5.39 21.31 20.45
N ILE A 170 6.62 21.13 20.93
CA ILE A 170 7.76 20.85 20.06
C ILE A 170 7.74 19.41 19.55
N SER A 171 7.19 18.47 20.35
CA SER A 171 7.05 17.07 19.95
C SER A 171 6.09 16.93 18.76
N LEU A 172 4.93 17.57 18.85
CA LEU A 172 3.95 17.59 17.76
C LEU A 172 4.51 18.27 16.50
N ARG A 173 5.18 19.41 16.64
CA ARG A 173 5.81 20.08 15.49
C ARG A 173 6.84 19.20 14.79
N LYS A 174 7.67 18.48 15.54
CA LYS A 174 8.64 17.51 14.98
C LYS A 174 7.92 16.38 14.24
N PHE A 175 6.84 15.86 14.82
CA PHE A 175 6.04 14.81 14.21
C PHE A 175 5.40 15.30 12.89
N GLN A 176 4.76 16.47 12.91
CA GLN A 176 4.18 17.10 11.72
C GLN A 176 5.22 17.37 10.64
N ALA A 177 6.38 17.93 11.02
CA ALA A 177 7.48 18.16 10.08
C ALA A 177 7.98 16.85 9.45
N TYR A 178 8.08 15.78 10.23
CA TYR A 178 8.46 14.46 9.72
C TYR A 178 7.45 13.88 8.73
N LEU A 179 6.16 14.19 8.92
CA LEU A 179 5.08 13.86 7.97
C LEU A 179 5.02 14.79 6.75
N GLY A 180 5.89 15.80 6.65
CA GLY A 180 5.83 16.82 5.59
C GLY A 180 4.70 17.84 5.77
N LEU A 181 4.10 17.91 6.96
CA LEU A 181 3.02 18.84 7.33
C LEU A 181 3.53 20.08 8.09
N GLY A 182 4.84 20.27 8.15
CA GLY A 182 5.44 21.43 8.80
C GLY A 182 5.08 22.72 8.06
N TYR A 183 4.55 23.70 8.79
CA TYR A 183 4.41 25.06 8.28
C TYR A 183 5.81 25.70 8.16
N SER A 184 6.11 26.24 6.97
CA SER A 184 7.25 27.12 6.72
C SER A 184 7.16 28.41 7.53
#